data_AF-C7CDG9-F1
#
_entry.id   AF-C7CDG9-F1
#
_cell.length_a   1.000
_cell.length_b   1.000
_cell.length_c   1.000
_cell.angle_alpha   90.00
_cell.angle_beta   90.00
_cell.angle_gamma   90.00
#
_symmetry.space_group_name_H-M   'P 1'
#
loop_
_entity.id
_entity.type
_entity.pdbx_description
1 polymer ?
#
loop_
_entity_poly.entity_id
_entity_poly.type
_entity_poly.pdbx_seq_one_letter_code
_entity_poly.pdbx_strand_id
1 'polypeptide(L)'
;MIVRSLIAAALIGGMAHPAAAQDTAPPPAATAPQEPSQTPSQEPSREAAPPRPIRNAPSPRALEFAAYIFSAVNVCGYRLNAPEFEALLAKQNTRPEDVSPRGPFGNRVIGIFTLMSNQMNLNREQACLAVAGEYGPEGNVVKNVLLPPGAGEPVPAPGGKPAQP
;
A
#
# COMPACT_ATOMS: atom_id res chain seq x y z
N MET A 1 -7.82 26.73 52.74
CA MET A 1 -8.95 25.85 53.11
C MET A 1 -8.63 24.44 52.65
N ILE A 2 -8.48 23.53 53.62
CA ILE A 2 -8.12 22.11 53.50
C ILE A 2 -9.38 21.30 53.78
N VAL A 3 -9.85 20.45 52.86
CA VAL A 3 -10.87 19.41 53.08
C VAL A 3 -10.79 18.42 51.91
N ARG A 4 -10.74 17.09 52.02
CA ARG A 4 -10.52 16.09 53.07
C ARG A 4 -10.28 14.77 52.32
N SER A 5 -9.22 14.06 52.66
CA SER A 5 -9.07 12.62 52.37
C SER A 5 -9.84 11.77 53.40
N LEU A 6 -9.93 10.46 53.13
CA LEU A 6 -10.49 9.32 53.90
C LEU A 6 -11.82 8.84 53.29
N ILE A 7 -12.05 7.55 52.95
CA ILE A 7 -11.98 6.31 53.78
C ILE A 7 -11.77 5.10 52.81
N ALA A 8 -10.68 4.31 52.91
CA ALA A 8 -10.55 2.96 53.51
C ALA A 8 -11.59 1.90 53.04
N ALA A 9 -11.20 0.92 52.21
CA ALA A 9 -10.69 -0.41 52.58
C ALA A 9 -11.77 -1.49 52.74
N ALA A 10 -11.77 -2.50 51.86
CA ALA A 10 -12.34 -3.83 52.11
C ALA A 10 -11.51 -4.88 51.36
N LEU A 11 -10.65 -5.58 52.11
CA LEU A 11 -9.89 -6.79 51.74
C LEU A 11 -10.65 -8.01 52.26
N ILE A 12 -11.21 -8.84 51.37
CA ILE A 12 -11.56 -10.26 51.58
C ILE A 12 -11.54 -10.87 50.17
N GLY A 13 -10.65 -11.78 49.76
CA GLY A 13 -10.41 -13.12 50.30
C GLY A 13 -11.02 -14.14 49.32
N GLY A 14 -10.17 -14.91 48.63
CA GLY A 14 -10.56 -16.00 47.72
C GLY A 14 -9.37 -16.39 46.84
N MET A 15 -8.40 -17.18 47.29
CA MET A 15 -8.41 -18.65 47.38
C MET A 15 -8.95 -19.34 46.10
N ALA A 16 -8.00 -19.80 45.28
CA ALA A 16 -7.91 -21.17 44.77
C ALA A 16 -9.10 -21.81 43.99
N HIS A 17 -8.83 -22.08 42.70
CA HIS A 17 -9.18 -23.30 41.91
C HIS A 17 -10.66 -23.52 41.48
N PRO A 18 -10.95 -24.30 40.40
CA PRO A 18 -10.13 -25.38 39.81
C PRO A 18 -9.96 -25.40 38.28
N ALA A 19 -8.89 -26.10 37.88
CA ALA A 19 -8.75 -26.76 36.59
C ALA A 19 -9.81 -27.87 36.48
N ALA A 20 -10.71 -27.76 35.50
CA ALA A 20 -11.57 -28.85 35.08
C ALA A 20 -10.93 -29.53 33.87
N ALA A 21 -10.48 -30.76 34.10
CA ALA A 21 -10.13 -31.72 33.06
C ALA A 21 -11.32 -31.91 32.11
N GLN A 22 -11.08 -31.79 30.80
CA GLN A 22 -11.93 -32.38 29.79
C GLN A 22 -11.15 -33.51 29.13
N ASP A 23 -11.40 -34.69 29.66
CA ASP A 23 -11.14 -35.99 29.04
C ASP A 23 -11.81 -35.98 27.65
N THR A 24 -11.00 -35.81 26.61
CA THR A 24 -11.44 -35.99 25.22
C THR A 24 -10.72 -37.22 24.68
N ALA A 25 -11.52 -38.24 24.38
CA ALA A 25 -11.15 -39.55 23.88
C ALA A 25 -10.12 -39.53 22.73
N PRO A 26 -9.31 -40.60 22.57
CA PRO A 26 -8.38 -40.73 21.46
C PRO A 26 -9.15 -40.82 20.12
N PRO A 27 -8.70 -40.14 19.05
CA PRO A 27 -9.23 -40.40 17.71
C PRO A 27 -8.85 -41.83 17.27
N PRO A 28 -9.73 -42.52 16.52
CA PRO A 28 -9.49 -43.89 16.09
C PRO A 28 -8.39 -43.93 15.02
N ALA A 29 -7.56 -44.98 15.08
CA ALA A 29 -6.64 -45.34 14.01
C ALA A 29 -7.43 -45.72 12.75
N ALA A 30 -7.23 -44.98 11.66
CA ALA A 30 -7.71 -45.33 10.34
C ALA A 30 -6.52 -45.51 9.39
N THR A 31 -6.13 -46.77 9.23
CA THR A 31 -5.81 -47.45 7.97
C THR A 31 -5.18 -46.61 6.84
N ALA A 32 -3.87 -46.80 6.61
CA ALA A 32 -3.24 -46.67 5.28
C ALA A 32 -3.84 -47.72 4.31
N PRO A 33 -3.81 -47.61 2.96
CA PRO A 33 -2.72 -47.03 2.14
C PRO A 33 -3.13 -46.30 0.84
N GLN A 34 -2.23 -45.51 0.23
CA GLN A 34 -1.97 -45.43 -1.23
C GLN A 34 -1.00 -44.28 -1.59
N GLU A 35 0.18 -44.63 -2.13
CA GLU A 35 0.90 -43.83 -3.15
C GLU A 35 0.07 -43.83 -4.46
N PRO A 36 0.21 -42.87 -5.43
CA PRO A 36 1.50 -42.34 -5.90
C PRO A 36 1.52 -40.85 -6.36
N SER A 37 2.75 -40.38 -6.64
CA SER A 37 3.10 -39.44 -7.72
C SER A 37 2.98 -37.91 -7.57
N GLN A 38 4.13 -37.28 -7.83
CA GLN A 38 4.35 -35.99 -8.52
C GLN A 38 4.38 -34.70 -7.69
N THR A 39 5.62 -34.28 -7.40
CA THR A 39 6.17 -32.91 -7.41
C THR A 39 5.23 -31.82 -7.94
N PRO A 40 5.14 -30.69 -7.23
CA PRO A 40 5.80 -29.51 -7.75
C PRO A 40 6.85 -29.04 -6.75
N SER A 41 8.04 -28.79 -7.29
CA SER A 41 9.16 -28.20 -6.59
C SER A 41 8.68 -26.93 -5.93
N GLN A 42 8.45 -26.98 -4.62
CA GLN A 42 8.47 -25.78 -3.80
C GLN A 42 9.93 -25.33 -3.83
N GLU A 43 10.24 -24.41 -4.74
CA GLU A 43 11.39 -23.52 -4.59
C GLU A 43 11.39 -23.06 -3.12
N PRO A 44 12.48 -23.29 -2.38
CA PRO A 44 12.51 -22.94 -0.98
C PRO A 44 12.26 -21.44 -0.91
N SER A 45 11.37 -21.05 0.00
CA SER A 45 11.24 -19.69 0.52
C SER A 45 12.55 -18.96 0.29
N ARG A 46 12.56 -18.03 -0.66
CA ARG A 46 13.61 -17.06 -0.78
C ARG A 46 13.51 -16.25 0.50
N GLU A 47 14.21 -16.76 1.52
CA GLU A 47 14.52 -16.13 2.79
C GLU A 47 14.62 -14.64 2.48
N ALA A 48 13.64 -13.88 2.96
CA ALA A 48 13.56 -12.46 2.72
C ALA A 48 14.79 -11.87 3.40
N ALA A 49 15.87 -11.72 2.62
CA ALA A 49 17.13 -11.22 3.10
C ALA A 49 16.84 -9.92 3.86
N PRO A 50 17.35 -9.76 5.10
CA PRO A 50 17.09 -8.56 5.88
C PRO A 50 17.43 -7.35 5.01
N PRO A 51 16.57 -6.32 4.96
CA PRO A 51 16.73 -5.20 4.05
C PRO A 51 18.12 -4.61 4.28
N ARG A 52 19.03 -4.85 3.33
CA ARG A 52 20.38 -4.30 3.41
C ARG A 52 20.22 -2.79 3.48
N PRO A 53 20.76 -2.10 4.50
CA PRO A 53 20.70 -0.65 4.55
C PRO A 53 21.41 -0.10 3.31
N ILE A 54 20.62 0.30 2.32
CA ILE A 54 21.13 0.89 1.09
C ILE A 54 21.77 2.20 1.52
N ARG A 55 23.08 2.32 1.29
CA ARG A 55 23.91 3.45 1.74
C ARG A 55 23.46 4.80 1.15
N ASN A 56 22.61 4.76 0.13
CA ASN A 56 21.89 5.89 -0.47
C ASN A 56 20.38 5.62 -0.44
N ALA A 57 19.81 5.42 0.74
CA ALA A 57 18.37 5.26 0.86
C ALA A 57 17.70 6.58 0.41
N PRO A 58 16.74 6.53 -0.53
CA PRO A 58 15.99 7.70 -0.93
C PRO A 58 15.30 8.28 0.30
N SER A 59 15.17 9.60 0.33
CA SER A 59 14.53 10.26 1.46
C SER A 59 13.12 9.68 1.68
N PRO A 60 12.65 9.52 2.92
CA PRO A 60 11.28 9.04 3.19
C PRO A 60 10.23 9.84 2.40
N ARG A 61 10.47 11.15 2.24
CA ARG A 61 9.66 12.07 1.46
C ARG A 61 9.58 11.73 -0.03
N ALA A 62 10.64 11.18 -0.63
CA ALA A 62 10.65 10.74 -2.02
C ALA A 62 9.73 9.53 -2.24
N LEU A 63 9.74 8.61 -1.28
CA LEU A 63 8.92 7.40 -1.32
C LEU A 63 7.45 7.72 -1.10
N GLU A 64 7.16 8.63 -0.16
CA GLU A 64 5.82 9.17 0.06
C GLU A 64 5.31 9.94 -1.16
N PHE A 65 6.15 10.79 -1.76
CA PHE A 65 5.81 11.51 -2.99
C PHE A 65 5.49 10.53 -4.14
N ALA A 66 6.34 9.54 -4.39
CA ALA A 66 6.09 8.53 -5.41
C ALA A 66 4.79 7.78 -5.16
N ALA A 67 4.57 7.30 -3.92
CA ALA A 67 3.35 6.63 -3.53
C ALA A 67 2.11 7.51 -3.73
N TYR A 68 2.17 8.79 -3.34
CA TYR A 68 1.06 9.74 -3.47
C TYR A 68 0.67 9.99 -4.92
N ILE A 69 1.65 10.21 -5.79
CA ILE A 69 1.42 10.40 -7.23
C ILE A 69 0.86 9.12 -7.86
N PHE A 70 1.39 7.94 -7.52
CA PHE A 70 0.83 6.67 -7.97
C PHE A 70 -0.60 6.46 -7.47
N SER A 71 -0.91 6.81 -6.22
CA SER A 71 -2.28 6.76 -5.68
C SER A 71 -3.22 7.63 -6.51
N ALA A 72 -2.83 8.86 -6.83
CA ALA A 72 -3.64 9.76 -7.64
C ALA A 72 -3.87 9.25 -9.07
N VAL A 73 -2.83 8.72 -9.72
CA VAL A 73 -2.95 8.08 -11.05
C VAL A 73 -3.95 6.92 -11.01
N ASN A 74 -3.91 6.08 -9.98
CA ASN A 74 -4.79 4.91 -9.87
C ASN A 74 -6.23 5.26 -9.45
N VAL A 75 -6.43 6.19 -8.51
CA VAL A 75 -7.75 6.51 -7.94
C VAL A 75 -8.50 7.57 -8.75
N CYS A 76 -7.77 8.59 -9.22
CA CYS A 76 -8.34 9.72 -9.95
C CYS A 76 -8.30 9.54 -11.47
N GLY A 77 -7.51 8.58 -11.98
CA GLY A 77 -7.36 8.34 -13.41
C GLY A 77 -6.48 9.35 -14.14
N TYR A 78 -5.67 10.12 -13.41
CA TYR A 78 -4.69 11.04 -14.01
C TYR A 78 -3.60 10.29 -14.76
N ARG A 79 -3.01 10.94 -15.75
CA ARG A 79 -1.85 10.43 -16.48
C ARG A 79 -0.58 10.98 -15.83
N LEU A 80 0.41 10.12 -15.60
CA LEU A 80 1.71 10.54 -15.09
C LEU A 80 2.55 11.14 -16.22
N ASN A 81 3.01 12.37 -16.07
CA ASN A 81 4.06 12.93 -16.91
C ASN A 81 5.42 12.46 -16.39
N ALA A 82 5.90 11.33 -16.93
CA ALA A 82 7.14 10.72 -16.47
C ALA A 82 8.32 11.72 -16.42
N PRO A 83 8.66 12.48 -17.49
CA PRO A 83 9.76 13.44 -17.44
C PRO A 83 9.78 14.39 -16.23
N GLU A 84 8.63 14.99 -15.89
CA GLU A 84 8.52 15.90 -14.73
C GLU A 84 8.63 15.15 -13.40
N PHE A 85 8.02 13.97 -13.32
CA PHE A 85 8.12 13.10 -12.15
C PHE A 85 9.57 12.64 -11.89
N GLU A 86 10.28 12.21 -12.94
CA GLU A 86 11.67 11.80 -12.88
C GLU A 86 12.58 12.96 -12.45
N ALA A 87 12.36 14.16 -13.00
CA ALA A 87 13.11 15.35 -12.63
C ALA A 87 12.97 15.70 -11.13
N LEU A 88 11.81 15.46 -10.53
CA LEU A 88 11.58 15.68 -9.09
C LEU A 88 12.23 14.61 -8.21
N LEU A 89 12.17 13.35 -8.62
CA LEU A 89 12.85 12.28 -7.92
C LEU A 89 14.36 12.46 -7.97
N ALA A 90 14.90 12.89 -9.11
CA ALA A 90 16.32 13.16 -9.28
C ALA A 90 16.84 14.23 -8.31
N LYS A 91 16.05 15.29 -8.05
CA LYS A 91 16.38 16.31 -7.03
C LYS A 91 16.51 15.73 -5.62
N GLN A 92 15.84 14.61 -5.37
CA GLN A 92 15.86 13.89 -4.09
C GLN A 92 16.84 12.70 -4.12
N ASN A 93 17.79 12.69 -5.07
CA ASN A 93 18.76 11.62 -5.28
C ASN A 93 18.11 10.23 -5.44
N THR A 94 16.90 10.19 -6.01
CA THR A 94 16.10 8.99 -6.17
C THR A 94 15.83 8.76 -7.64
N ARG A 95 15.89 7.50 -8.09
CA ARG A 95 15.52 7.15 -9.46
C ARG A 95 14.13 6.52 -9.51
N PRO A 96 13.41 6.62 -10.63
CA PRO A 96 12.10 5.97 -10.80
C PRO A 96 12.19 4.46 -10.63
N GLU A 97 13.28 3.85 -11.09
CA GLU A 97 13.55 2.41 -10.93
C GLU A 97 13.64 1.98 -9.45
N ASP A 98 14.07 2.88 -8.56
CA ASP A 98 14.22 2.59 -7.13
C ASP A 98 12.87 2.52 -6.40
N VAL A 99 11.91 3.31 -6.87
CA VAL A 99 10.56 3.45 -6.31
C VAL A 99 9.49 2.67 -7.07
N SER A 100 9.87 2.06 -8.19
CA SER A 100 9.05 1.10 -8.93
C SER A 100 8.63 -0.07 -8.02
N PRO A 101 7.46 -0.69 -8.24
CA PRO A 101 7.04 -1.90 -7.53
C PRO A 101 8.09 -3.02 -7.51
N ARG A 102 8.93 -3.09 -8.55
CA ARG A 102 10.02 -4.08 -8.69
C ARG A 102 11.37 -3.57 -8.13
N GLY A 103 11.45 -2.31 -7.74
CA GLY A 103 12.66 -1.66 -7.26
C GLY A 103 13.03 -2.02 -5.82
N PRO A 104 14.26 -1.68 -5.38
CA PRO A 104 14.73 -1.91 -4.02
C PRO A 104 13.83 -1.33 -2.91
N PHE A 105 13.08 -0.25 -3.19
CA PHE A 105 12.16 0.36 -2.24
C PHE A 105 10.69 0.14 -2.62
N GLY A 106 10.41 -0.67 -3.64
CA GLY A 106 9.07 -0.93 -4.15
C GLY A 106 8.11 -1.42 -3.09
N ASN A 107 8.52 -2.36 -2.23
CA ASN A 107 7.67 -2.86 -1.14
C ASN A 107 7.25 -1.75 -0.15
N ARG A 108 8.13 -0.78 0.12
CA ARG A 108 7.79 0.36 0.99
C ARG A 108 6.83 1.31 0.29
N VAL A 109 7.09 1.62 -0.98
CA VAL A 109 6.21 2.45 -1.81
C VAL A 109 4.82 1.83 -1.92
N ILE A 110 4.72 0.51 -2.16
CA ILE A 110 3.45 -0.23 -2.23
C ILE A 110 2.68 -0.12 -0.91
N GLY A 111 3.37 -0.25 0.23
CA GLY A 111 2.75 -0.10 1.55
C GLY A 111 2.15 1.29 1.75
N ILE A 112 2.91 2.35 1.45
CA ILE A 112 2.45 3.74 1.57
C ILE A 112 1.34 4.02 0.55
N PHE A 113 1.51 3.57 -0.69
CA PHE A 113 0.53 3.67 -1.77
C PHE A 113 -0.79 3.04 -1.38
N THR A 114 -0.78 1.85 -0.79
CA THR A 114 -2.01 1.15 -0.39
C THR A 114 -2.77 1.97 0.65
N LEU A 115 -2.07 2.49 1.65
CA LEU A 115 -2.66 3.34 2.68
C LEU A 115 -3.23 4.64 2.07
N MET A 116 -2.45 5.33 1.25
CA MET A 116 -2.84 6.60 0.62
C MET A 116 -3.99 6.42 -0.37
N SER A 117 -3.97 5.37 -1.19
CA SER A 117 -5.04 5.05 -2.15
C SER A 117 -6.35 4.77 -1.42
N ASN A 118 -6.33 4.06 -0.29
CA ASN A 118 -7.53 3.83 0.50
C ASN A 118 -8.11 5.14 1.07
N GLN A 119 -7.26 6.00 1.64
CA GLN A 119 -7.68 7.30 2.15
C GLN A 119 -8.20 8.23 1.05
N MET A 120 -7.53 8.22 -0.11
CA MET A 120 -7.91 8.98 -1.28
C MET A 120 -9.24 8.48 -1.84
N ASN A 121 -9.48 7.16 -1.86
CA ASN A 121 -10.74 6.59 -2.34
C ASN A 121 -11.93 6.93 -1.41
N LEU A 122 -11.72 7.00 -0.10
CA LEU A 122 -12.75 7.43 0.85
C LEU A 122 -13.17 8.89 0.64
N ASN A 123 -12.25 9.75 0.21
CA ASN A 123 -12.48 11.19 -0.03
C ASN A 123 -12.20 11.57 -1.48
N ARG A 124 -12.61 10.72 -2.43
CA ARG A 124 -12.15 10.75 -3.82
C ARG A 124 -12.23 12.12 -4.46
N GLU A 125 -13.38 12.78 -4.39
CA GLU A 125 -13.59 14.07 -5.04
C GLU A 125 -12.64 15.15 -4.48
N GLN A 126 -12.59 15.29 -3.16
CA GLN A 126 -11.74 16.29 -2.50
C GLN A 126 -10.26 16.01 -2.72
N ALA A 127 -9.87 14.74 -2.61
CA ALA A 127 -8.47 14.35 -2.75
C ALA A 127 -8.00 14.51 -4.20
N CYS A 128 -8.80 14.15 -5.20
CA CYS A 128 -8.44 14.36 -6.60
C CYS A 128 -8.32 15.85 -6.95
N LEU A 129 -9.22 16.70 -6.43
CA LEU A 129 -9.12 18.15 -6.62
C LEU A 129 -7.86 18.72 -5.96
N ALA A 130 -7.54 18.30 -4.74
CA ALA A 130 -6.33 18.73 -4.04
C ALA A 130 -5.06 18.33 -4.80
N VAL A 131 -4.97 17.06 -5.21
CA VAL A 131 -3.83 16.53 -5.97
C VAL A 131 -3.66 17.27 -7.30
N ALA A 132 -4.76 17.53 -8.03
CA ALA A 132 -4.71 18.32 -9.26
C ALA A 132 -4.28 19.76 -9.02
N GLY A 133 -4.70 20.37 -7.91
CA GLY A 133 -4.26 21.71 -7.51
C GLY A 133 -2.80 21.78 -7.05
N GLU A 134 -2.21 20.66 -6.64
CA GLU A 134 -0.80 20.59 -6.22
C GLU A 134 0.14 20.22 -7.39
N TYR A 135 -0.27 19.24 -8.20
CA TYR A 135 0.59 18.55 -9.17
C TYR A 135 0.05 18.55 -10.61
N GLY A 136 -1.15 19.08 -10.83
CA GLY A 136 -1.75 19.21 -12.15
C GLY A 136 -1.08 20.29 -13.02
N PRO A 137 -1.68 20.62 -14.18
CA PRO A 137 -1.16 21.69 -15.05
C PRO A 137 -1.06 23.04 -14.34
N GLU A 138 -2.07 23.34 -13.51
CA GLU A 138 -2.13 24.53 -12.65
C GLU A 138 -1.60 24.25 -11.23
N GLY A 139 -0.74 23.23 -11.08
CA GLY A 139 -0.20 22.80 -9.79
C GLY A 139 0.58 23.89 -9.06
N ASN A 140 0.32 24.06 -7.76
CA ASN A 140 1.00 25.02 -6.90
C ASN A 140 2.34 24.51 -6.34
N VAL A 141 2.56 23.19 -6.31
CA VAL A 141 3.80 22.58 -5.80
C VAL A 141 4.75 22.30 -6.96
N VAL A 142 4.29 21.50 -7.93
CA VAL A 142 5.00 21.28 -9.20
C VAL A 142 3.99 21.13 -10.32
N LYS A 143 4.21 21.87 -11.41
CA LYS A 143 3.29 21.87 -12.54
C LYS A 143 3.49 20.65 -13.42
N ASN A 144 2.40 20.18 -14.02
CA ASN A 144 2.39 19.17 -15.08
C ASN A 144 2.96 17.80 -14.70
N VAL A 145 3.04 17.45 -13.41
CA VAL A 145 3.40 16.08 -13.00
C VAL A 145 2.24 15.13 -13.30
N LEU A 146 1.02 15.60 -13.05
CA LEU A 146 -0.22 14.92 -13.38
C LEU A 146 -0.91 15.64 -14.53
N LEU A 147 -1.25 14.88 -15.54
CA LEU A 147 -2.00 15.33 -16.70
C LEU A 147 -3.46 14.87 -16.54
N PRO A 148 -4.43 15.71 -16.97
CA PRO A 148 -5.84 15.34 -16.89
C PRO A 148 -6.13 14.06 -17.69
N PRO A 149 -7.13 13.26 -17.26
CA PRO A 149 -7.55 12.09 -18.02
C PRO A 149 -7.89 12.50 -19.47
N GLY A 150 -7.36 11.76 -20.45
CA GLY A 150 -7.52 12.06 -21.87
C GLY A 150 -6.47 13.01 -22.48
N ALA A 151 -5.55 13.56 -21.69
CA ALA A 151 -4.37 14.24 -22.24
C ALA A 151 -3.48 13.22 -22.97
N GLY A 152 -3.52 13.23 -24.30
CA GLY A 152 -2.68 12.39 -25.16
C GLY A 152 -3.32 11.13 -25.72
N GLU A 153 -4.64 10.93 -25.57
CA GLU A 153 -5.35 10.00 -26.47
C GLU A 153 -5.56 10.71 -27.82
N PRO A 154 -5.23 10.09 -28.97
CA PRO A 154 -5.80 10.56 -30.22
C PRO A 154 -7.30 10.38 -30.07
N VAL A 155 -8.05 11.48 -30.12
CA VAL A 155 -9.51 11.45 -30.25
C VAL A 155 -9.81 10.49 -31.40
N PRO A 156 -10.55 9.38 -31.20
CA PRO A 156 -10.98 8.58 -32.33
C PRO A 156 -11.79 9.53 -33.21
N ALA A 157 -11.32 9.74 -34.45
CA ALA A 157 -12.07 10.51 -35.43
C ALA A 157 -13.51 9.99 -35.44
N PRO A 158 -14.54 10.87 -35.46
CA PRO A 158 -15.93 10.44 -35.38
C PRO A 158 -16.19 9.44 -36.51
N GLY A 159 -16.30 8.16 -36.13
CA GLY A 159 -16.38 7.04 -37.04
C GLY A 159 -17.61 7.20 -37.92
N GLY A 160 -17.35 7.49 -39.19
CA GLY A 160 -18.35 7.43 -40.24
C GLY A 160 -19.08 6.10 -40.20
N LYS A 161 -20.40 6.20 -40.26
CA LYS A 161 -21.40 5.13 -40.43
C LYS A 161 -20.84 3.94 -41.25
N PRO A 162 -20.94 2.68 -40.78
CA PRO A 162 -20.60 1.53 -41.60
C PRO A 162 -21.55 1.45 -42.80
N ALA A 163 -21.00 1.47 -44.01
CA ALA A 163 -21.71 1.06 -45.22
C ALA A 163 -21.96 -0.45 -45.14
N GLN A 164 -23.23 -0.86 -45.20
CA GLN A 164 -23.63 -2.26 -45.32
C GLN A 164 -23.50 -2.73 -46.78
N PRO A 165 -23.04 -3.97 -47.03
CA PRO A 165 -23.16 -4.63 -48.33
C PRO A 165 -24.60 -5.04 -48.65
#